data_AF-A0A820LL61-F1
#
_entry.id   AF-A0A820LL61-F1
#
_cell.length_a   1.000
_cell.length_b   1.000
_cell.length_c   1.000
_cell.angle_alpha   90.00
_cell.angle_beta   90.00
_cell.angle_gamma   90.00
#
_symmetry.space_group_name_H-M   'P 1'
#
loop_
_entity.id
_entity.type
_entity.pdbx_description
1 polymer ?
#
loop_
_entity_poly.entity_id
_entity_poly.type
_entity_poly.pdbx_seq_one_letter_code
_entity_poly.pdbx_strand_id
1 'polypeptide(L)' 'WHAHMQEPLKYAADCLRFVGYIIFHAPWPIIEDKQMKKENDRKNNIWKEEFQSEISMDHLYDINEEI' A
#
# COMPACT_ATOMS: atom_id res chain seq x y z
N TRP A 1 1.90 7.60 2.19
CA TRP A 1 2.22 6.20 1.81
C TRP A 1 1.20 5.20 2.35
N HIS A 2 1.08 4.98 3.67
CA HIS A 2 0.18 3.95 4.21
C HIS A 2 -1.29 4.08 3.80
N ALA A 3 -1.78 5.31 3.60
CA ALA A 3 -3.12 5.57 3.02
C ALA A 3 -3.22 5.18 1.53
N HIS A 4 -2.17 5.42 0.74
CA HIS A 4 -2.11 5.04 -0.68
C HIS A 4 -2.06 3.52 -0.86
N MET A 5 -1.41 2.82 0.07
CA MET A 5 -1.39 1.36 0.10
C MET A 5 -2.77 0.74 0.37
N GLN A 6 -3.79 1.51 0.77
CA GLN A 6 -5.14 0.96 0.94
C GLN A 6 -5.89 0.79 -0.37
N GLU A 7 -5.53 1.59 -1.38
CA GLU A 7 -6.21 1.65 -2.66
C GLU A 7 -5.14 1.71 -3.76
N PRO A 8 -4.31 0.65 -3.90
CA PRO A 8 -3.13 0.65 -4.75
C PRO A 8 -3.46 0.97 -6.22
N LEU A 9 -4.62 0.52 -6.70
CA LEU A 9 -5.09 0.81 -8.06
C LEU A 9 -5.45 2.29 -8.26
N LYS A 10 -6.15 2.89 -7.29
CA LYS A 10 -6.47 4.34 -7.34
C LYS A 10 -5.20 5.18 -7.25
N TYR A 11 -4.27 4.78 -6.38
CA TYR A 11 -2.97 5.43 -6.27
C TYR A 11 -2.17 5.35 -7.57
N ALA A 12 -2.10 4.17 -8.20
CA ALA A 12 -1.41 4.00 -9.48
C ALA A 12 -2.06 4.86 -10.57
N ALA A 13 -3.39 4.90 -10.63
CA ALA A 13 -4.12 5.76 -11.57
C ALA A 13 -3.82 7.25 -11.33
N ASP A 14 -3.81 7.71 -10.08
CA ASP A 14 -3.46 9.08 -9.73
C ASP A 14 -1.99 9.41 -10.08
N CYS A 15 -1.06 8.50 -9.79
CA CYS A 15 0.36 8.66 -10.14
C CYS A 15 0.57 8.80 -11.65
N LEU A 16 -0.04 7.91 -12.44
CA LEU A 16 0.02 7.98 -13.90
C LEU A 16 -0.63 9.27 -14.43
N ARG A 17 -1.75 9.70 -13.85
CA ARG A 17 -2.45 10.91 -14.26
C ARG A 17 -1.66 12.19 -13.98
N PHE A 18 -1.09 12.33 -12.79
CA PHE A 18 -0.49 13.59 -12.35
C PHE A 18 1.01 13.67 -12.61
N VAL A 19 1.71 12.54 -12.57
CA VAL A 19 3.18 12.49 -12.59
C VAL A 19 3.70 11.71 -13.80
N GLY A 20 2.86 10.92 -14.46
CA GLY A 20 3.22 10.15 -15.65
C GLY A 20 3.96 8.84 -15.37
N TYR A 21 4.23 8.51 -14.11
CA TYR A 21 4.85 7.26 -13.68
C TYR A 21 4.42 6.90 -12.25
N ILE A 22 4.52 5.61 -11.89
CA ILE A 22 4.19 5.13 -10.55
C ILE A 22 5.36 5.45 -9.60
N ILE A 23 5.08 6.16 -8.52
CA ILE A 23 6.08 6.44 -7.49
C ILE A 23 6.15 5.21 -6.57
N PHE A 24 7.18 4.40 -6.76
CA PHE A 24 7.45 3.26 -5.90
C PHE A 24 8.11 3.71 -4.61
N HIS A 25 7.44 3.45 -3.48
CA HIS A 25 8.01 3.65 -2.17
C HIS A 25 8.40 2.29 -1.58
N ALA A 26 9.64 1.88 -1.80
CA ALA A 26 10.20 0.75 -1.06
C ALA A 26 10.23 1.13 0.44
N PRO A 27 9.89 0.20 1.35
CA PRO A 27 10.01 0.45 2.78
C PRO A 27 11.47 0.81 3.11
N TRP A 28 11.65 1.97 3.76
CA TRP A 28 12.95 2.44 4.26
C TRP A 28 12.86 2.75 5.75
N PRO A 29 13.74 2.18 6.60
CA PRO A 29 14.77 1.20 6.27
C PRO A 29 14.17 -0.09 5.69
N ILE A 30 14.98 -0.83 4.92
CA ILE A 30 14.59 -2.18 4.48
C ILE A 30 14.36 -3.00 5.75
N ILE A 31 13.12 -3.44 5.96
CA ILE A 31 12.73 -4.25 7.12
C ILE A 31 12.36 -5.65 6.68
N GLU A 32 12.62 -6.63 7.54
CA GLU A 32 12.30 -8.03 7.29
C GLU A 32 10.80 -8.24 7.06
N ASP A 33 10.43 -9.26 6.27
CA ASP A 33 9.03 -9.57 5.92
C ASP A 33 8.11 -9.72 7.14
N LYS A 34 8.62 -10.31 8.23
CA LYS A 34 7.85 -10.43 9.48
C LYS A 34 7.52 -9.08 10.09
N GLN A 35 8.46 -8.14 10.02
CA GLN A 35 8.28 -6.79 10.52
C GLN A 35 7.35 -6.00 9.60
N MET A 36 7.47 -6.16 8.27
CA MET A 36 6.51 -5.62 7.30
C MET A 36 5.09 -6.09 7.59
N LYS A 37 4.89 -7.39 7.82
CA LYS A 37 3.58 -7.95 8.13
C LYS A 37 3.01 -7.33 9.41
N LYS A 38 3.80 -7.25 10.47
CA LYS A 38 3.38 -6.67 11.75
C LYS A 38 2.94 -5.21 11.59
N GLU A 39 3.70 -4.40 10.86
CA GLU A 39 3.35 -3.00 10.63
C GLU A 39 2.13 -2.85 9.71
N ASN A 40 1.96 -3.74 8.72
CA ASN A 40 0.74 -3.79 7.91
C ASN A 40 -0.49 -4.16 8.74
N ASP A 41 -0.40 -5.18 9.60
CA ASP A 41 -1.50 -5.58 10.49
C ASP A 41 -1.88 -4.43 11.44
N ARG A 42 -0.88 -3.76 12.03
CA ARG A 42 -1.08 -2.58 12.89
C ARG A 42 -1.75 -1.43 12.14
N LYS A 43 -1.26 -1.10 10.95
CA LYS A 43 -1.88 -0.11 10.06
C LYS A 43 -3.35 -0.47 9.83
N ASN A 44 -3.64 -1.72 9.46
CA ASN A 44 -4.99 -2.14 9.15
C ASN A 44 -5.95 -1.95 10.33
N ASN A 45 -5.51 -2.29 11.55
CA ASN A 45 -6.32 -2.11 12.75
C ASN A 45 -6.63 -0.64 13.04
N ILE A 46 -5.63 0.25 12.96
CA ILE A 46 -5.82 1.69 13.16
C ILE A 46 -6.83 2.26 12.15
N TRP A 47 -6.69 1.88 10.88
CA TRP A 47 -7.60 2.35 9.84
C TRP A 47 -9.03 1.85 10.04
N LYS A 48 -9.19 0.60 10.49
CA LYS A 48 -10.51 0.04 10.81
C LYS A 48 -11.16 0.74 12.00
N GLU A 49 -10.39 1.05 13.05
CA GLU A 49 -10.87 1.77 14.23
C GLU A 49 -11.27 3.21 13.92
N GLU A 50 -10.42 3.95 13.20
CA GLU A 50 -10.60 5.39 12.96
C GLU A 50 -11.60 5.70 11.83
N PHE A 51 -11.68 4.85 10.81
CA PHE A 51 -12.43 5.15 9.57
C PHE A 51 -13.49 4.11 9.20
N GLN A 52 -13.66 3.04 9.98
CA GLN A 52 -14.58 1.92 9.69
C GLN A 52 -14.39 1.28 8.29
N SER A 53 -13.24 1.51 7.66
CA SER A 53 -12.92 1.00 6.33
C SER A 53 -12.12 -0.30 6.44
N GLU A 54 -12.59 -1.35 5.76
CA GLU A 54 -11.79 -2.56 5.56
C GLU A 54 -10.91 -2.41 4.32
N ILE A 55 -9.67 -2.89 4.42
CA ILE A 55 -8.66 -2.76 3.37
C ILE A 55 -8.79 -3.97 2.47
N SER A 56 -9.12 -3.76 1.19
CA SER A 56 -8.99 -4.81 0.17
C SER A 56 -7.49 -5.01 -0.09
N MET A 57 -6.95 -6.12 0.43
CA MET A 57 -5.55 -6.51 0.25
C MET A 57 -5.27 -7.16 -1.10
N ASP A 58 -6.28 -7.33 -1.95
CA ASP A 58 -6.24 -8.30 -3.06
C ASP A 58 -5.17 -8.02 -4.12
N HIS A 59 -4.57 -6.83 -4.18
CA HIS A 59 -3.72 -6.43 -5.33
C HIS A 59 -2.42 -5.72 -4.96
N LEU A 60 -2.01 -5.74 -3.69
CA LEU A 60 -0.77 -5.05 -3.27
C LEU A 60 0.51 -5.76 -3.76
N TYR A 61 0.44 -7.06 -4.04
CA TYR A 61 1.58 -7.88 -4.47
C TYR A 61 1.58 -8.24 -5.96
N ASP A 62 0.44 -8.11 -6.66
CA ASP A 62 0.31 -8.47 -8.08
C ASP A 62 0.96 -7.47 -9.04
N ILE A 63 1.29 -6.26 -8.56
CA ILE A 63 1.97 -5.25 -9.39
C ILE A 63 3.43 -5.64 -9.69
N ASN A 64 3.96 -6.67 -9.01
CA ASN A 64 5.34 -7.13 -9.18
C ASN A 64 5.54 -8.22 -10.25
N GLU A 65 4.47 -8.75 -10.87
CA GLU A 65 4.62 -9.84 -11.87
C GLU A 65 4.50 -9.39 -13.34
N GLU A 66 4.13 -8.14 -13.62
CA GLU A 66 3.87 -7.69 -15.01
C GLU A 66 4.67 -6.43 -15.47
N ILE A 67 5.77 -6.05 -14.80
CA ILE A 67 6.67 -4.98 -15.31
C ILE A 67 8.10 -5.49 -15.46
#